data_AF-A0A7V4IH31-F1
#
_entry.id   AF-A0A7V4IH31-F1
#
_cell.length_a   1.000
_cell.length_b   1.000
_cell.length_c   1.000
_cell.angle_alpha   90.00
_cell.angle_beta   90.00
_cell.angle_gamma   90.00
#
_symmetry.space_group_name_H-M   'P 1'
#
loop_
_entity.id
_entity.type
_entity.pdbx_description
1 polymer ?
#
loop_
_entity_poly.entity_id
_entity_poly.type
_entity_poly.pdbx_seq_one_letter_code
_entity_poly.pdbx_strand_id
1 'polypeptide(L)'
;MSKKAEIGWERRLEDGTRLEVYVHHTGGRFRFYARAKRFEEWQPLAEPPLADWLELLDAVRRRVQRRKLMPDDEKRLRASIRERFPEAELR
;
A
#
# COMPACT_ATOMS: atom_id res chain seq x y z
N MET A 1 11.08 9.56 17.44
CA MET A 1 9.76 8.89 17.54
C MET A 1 9.09 8.94 16.16
N SER A 2 9.49 8.07 15.23
CA SER A 2 8.97 8.12 13.86
C SER A 2 7.49 7.75 13.83
N LYS A 3 6.66 8.67 13.34
CA LYS A 3 5.25 8.42 13.07
C LYS A 3 5.16 7.26 12.07
N LYS A 4 4.77 6.09 12.56
CA LYS A 4 4.37 4.95 11.74
C LYS A 4 3.29 5.45 10.79
N ALA A 5 3.58 5.45 9.49
CA ALA A 5 2.64 5.94 8.50
C ALA A 5 1.73 4.78 8.12
N GLU A 6 0.58 4.75 8.77
CA GLU A 6 -0.51 3.82 8.54
C GLU A 6 -1.31 4.31 7.31
N ILE A 7 -1.42 3.50 6.26
CA ILE A 7 -2.18 3.82 5.04
C ILE A 7 -3.18 2.70 4.78
N GLY A 8 -4.48 2.98 4.75
CA GLY A 8 -5.49 1.97 4.43
C GLY A 8 -6.56 2.48 3.46
N TRP A 9 -7.18 1.54 2.75
CA TRP A 9 -8.30 1.74 1.83
C TRP A 9 -9.18 0.50 1.82
N GLU A 10 -10.39 0.64 1.28
CA GLU A 10 -11.29 -0.49 1.03
C GLU A 10 -11.28 -0.79 -0.47
N ARG A 11 -11.17 -2.08 -0.84
CA ARG A 11 -11.37 -2.54 -2.21
C ARG A 11 -12.50 -3.56 -2.28
N ARG A 12 -13.15 -3.67 -3.43
CA ARG A 12 -14.13 -4.72 -3.71
C ARG A 12 -13.49 -5.77 -4.60
N LEU A 13 -13.66 -7.03 -4.23
CA LEU A 13 -13.30 -8.18 -5.04
C LEU A 13 -14.38 -8.45 -6.09
N GLU A 14 -14.06 -9.27 -7.09
CA GLU A 14 -14.98 -9.63 -8.18
C GLU A 14 -16.24 -10.37 -7.69
N ASP A 15 -16.13 -11.08 -6.57
CA ASP A 15 -17.22 -11.76 -5.88
C ASP A 15 -18.14 -10.81 -5.08
N GLY A 16 -17.86 -9.50 -5.08
CA GLY A 16 -18.57 -8.51 -4.28
C GLY A 16 -18.11 -8.43 -2.83
N THR A 17 -17.12 -9.22 -2.42
CA THR A 17 -16.55 -9.19 -1.07
C THR A 17 -15.80 -7.88 -0.86
N ARG A 18 -16.11 -7.17 0.23
CA ARG A 18 -15.36 -5.99 0.64
C ARG A 18 -14.09 -6.43 1.35
N LEU A 19 -12.94 -6.07 0.80
CA LEU A 19 -11.64 -6.31 1.40
C LEU A 19 -11.07 -4.98 1.90
N GLU A 20 -10.84 -4.89 3.20
CA GLU A 20 -10.09 -3.76 3.76
C GLU A 20 -8.61 -4.07 3.65
N VAL A 21 -7.87 -3.16 3.04
CA VAL A 21 -6.43 -3.25 2.84
C VAL A 21 -5.76 -2.17 3.66
N TYR A 22 -4.70 -2.56 4.34
CA TYR A 22 -3.92 -1.69 5.18
C TYR A 22 -2.42 -1.93 4.94
N VAL A 23 -1.65 -0.86 4.90
CA VAL A 23 -0.21 -0.87 4.68
C VAL A 23 0.48 -0.22 5.87
N HIS A 24 1.40 -0.99 6.44
CA HIS A 24 2.28 -0.54 7.49
C HIS A 24 3.64 -0.16 6.89
N HIS A 25 3.98 1.13 6.97
CA HIS A 25 5.29 1.62 6.55
C HIS A 25 6.27 1.65 7.73
N THR A 26 7.28 0.76 7.71
CA THR A 26 8.33 0.68 8.74
C THR A 26 9.70 0.49 8.11
N GLY A 27 10.65 1.38 8.42
CA GLY A 27 12.05 1.26 8.00
C GLY A 27 12.24 1.26 6.47
N GLY A 28 11.41 2.01 5.74
CA GLY A 28 11.47 2.06 4.28
C GLY A 28 10.86 0.84 3.59
N ARG A 29 10.15 -0.04 4.32
CA ARG A 29 9.42 -1.18 3.77
C ARG A 29 7.92 -1.01 3.97
N PHE A 30 7.16 -1.38 2.95
CA PHE A 30 5.71 -1.41 2.97
C PHE A 30 5.24 -2.86 3.15
N ARG A 31 4.51 -3.13 4.24
CA ARG A 31 3.88 -4.43 4.48
C ARG A 31 2.38 -4.29 4.31
N PHE A 32 1.81 -5.10 3.44
CA PHE A 32 0.37 -5.11 3.19
C PHE A 32 -0.29 -6.11 4.14
N TYR A 33 -1.49 -5.74 4.57
CA TYR A 33 -2.39 -6.53 5.38
C TYR A 33 -3.78 -6.40 4.79
N ALA A 34 -4.55 -7.46 4.82
CA ALA A 34 -5.93 -7.45 4.35
C ALA A 34 -6.85 -8.17 5.34
N ARG A 35 -8.12 -7.78 5.34
CA ARG A 35 -9.19 -8.48 6.05
C ARG A 35 -10.49 -8.40 5.27
N ALA A 36 -11.29 -9.46 5.25
CA ALA A 36 -12.57 -9.50 4.53
C ALA A 36 -13.75 -9.10 5.43
N LYS A 37 -13.69 -9.37 6.72
CA LYS A 37 -14.77 -9.05 7.66
C LYS A 37 -14.28 -8.25 8.86
N ARG A 38 -15.17 -7.40 9.38
CA ARG A 38 -15.03 -6.83 10.72
C ARG A 38 -14.98 -8.02 11.70
N PHE A 39 -14.01 -8.05 12.60
CA PHE A 39 -13.65 -9.14 13.54
C PHE A 39 -12.70 -10.23 13.00
N GLU A 40 -12.35 -10.24 11.72
CA GLU A 40 -11.23 -11.07 11.26
C GLU A 40 -9.89 -10.40 11.60
N GLU A 41 -8.89 -11.24 11.87
CA GLU A 41 -7.52 -10.79 12.06
C GLU A 41 -6.95 -10.25 10.74
N TRP A 42 -6.13 -9.22 10.85
CA TRP A 42 -5.37 -8.70 9.72
C TRP A 42 -4.38 -9.75 9.23
N GLN A 43 -4.59 -10.28 8.04
CA GLN A 43 -3.67 -11.25 7.46
C GLN A 43 -2.63 -10.54 6.60
N PRO A 44 -1.33 -10.89 6.73
CA PRO A 44 -0.30 -10.32 5.88
C PRO A 44 -0.54 -10.73 4.42
N LEU A 45 -0.58 -9.74 3.53
CA LEU A 45 -0.73 -9.97 2.11
C LEU A 45 0.67 -10.01 1.47
N ALA A 46 1.21 -11.22 1.32
CA ALA A 46 2.57 -11.44 0.81
C ALA A 46 2.73 -10.99 -0.65
N GLU A 47 1.67 -11.20 -1.44
CA GLU A 47 1.61 -10.86 -2.87
C GLU A 47 0.41 -9.95 -3.14
N PRO A 48 0.53 -8.64 -2.85
CA PRO A 48 -0.52 -7.69 -3.18
C PRO A 48 -0.60 -7.54 -4.70
N PRO A 49 -1.80 -7.47 -5.29
CA PRO A 49 -1.98 -7.20 -6.71
C PRO A 49 -1.45 -5.80 -7.08
N LEU A 50 -1.11 -5.59 -8.36
CA LEU A 50 -0.64 -4.29 -8.84
C LEU A 50 -1.58 -3.13 -8.47
N ALA A 51 -2.89 -3.35 -8.49
CA ALA A 51 -3.88 -2.35 -8.08
C ALA A 51 -3.63 -1.83 -6.65
N ASP A 52 -3.30 -2.70 -5.69
CA ASP A 52 -3.02 -2.31 -4.31
C ASP A 52 -1.71 -1.52 -4.20
N TRP A 53 -0.71 -1.84 -5.03
CA TRP A 53 0.53 -1.08 -5.10
C TRP A 53 0.35 0.32 -5.70
N LEU A 54 -0.50 0.43 -6.72
CA LEU A 54 -0.84 1.73 -7.34
C LEU A 54 -1.61 2.62 -6.37
N GLU A 55 -2.56 2.05 -5.62
CA GLU A 55 -3.27 2.80 -4.58
C GLU A 55 -2.35 3.28 -3.46
N LEU A 56 -1.40 2.42 -3.04
CA LEU A 56 -0.37 2.82 -2.11
C LEU A 56 0.48 3.97 -2.67
N LEU A 57 0.86 3.91 -3.95
CA LEU A 57 1.67 4.94 -4.59
C LEU A 57 0.96 6.29 -4.61
N ASP A 58 -0.31 6.33 -4.97
CA ASP A 58 -1.11 7.56 -4.93
C ASP A 58 -1.26 8.10 -3.50
N ALA A 59 -1.54 7.22 -2.55
CA ALA A 59 -1.67 7.57 -1.13
C ALA A 59 -0.35 8.12 -0.54
N VAL A 60 0.80 7.61 -0.98
CA VAL A 60 2.14 8.10 -0.62
C VAL A 60 2.40 9.45 -1.29
N ARG A 61 2.13 9.61 -2.59
CA ARG A 61 2.26 10.89 -3.32
C ARG A 61 1.50 12.02 -2.60
N ARG A 62 0.23 11.79 -2.25
CA ARG A 62 -0.60 12.75 -1.50
C ARG A 62 -0.01 13.10 -0.13
N ARG A 63 0.61 12.14 0.56
CA ARG A 63 1.25 12.35 1.87
C ARG A 63 2.58 13.08 1.75
N VAL A 64 3.37 12.82 0.71
CA VAL A 64 4.60 13.56 0.41
C VAL A 64 4.28 15.02 0.11
N GLN A 65 3.26 15.29 -0.71
CA GLN A 65 2.76 16.65 -0.96
C GLN A 65 2.37 17.38 0.34
N ARG A 66 1.78 16.65 1.30
CA ARG A 66 1.40 17.18 2.63
C ARG A 66 2.54 17.16 3.66
N ARG A 67 3.78 16.85 3.25
CA ARG A 67 4.96 16.72 4.12
C ARG A 67 4.76 15.72 5.29
N LYS A 68 3.96 14.68 5.08
CA LYS A 68 3.71 13.58 6.04
C LYS A 68 4.61 12.37 5.81
N LEU A 69 5.15 12.22 4.60
CA LEU A 69 6.11 11.22 4.19
C LEU A 69 7.28 11.88 3.46
N MET A 70 8.42 11.18 3.40
CA MET A 70 9.58 11.69 2.68
C MET A 70 9.46 11.37 1.18
N PRO A 71 9.93 12.25 0.28
CA PRO A 71 9.98 11.97 -1.15
C PRO A 71 10.76 10.68 -1.49
N ASP A 72 11.73 10.30 -0.67
CA ASP A 72 12.49 9.07 -0.86
C ASP A 72 11.66 7.80 -0.56
N ASP A 73 10.63 7.89 0.27
CA ASP A 73 9.68 6.78 0.48
C ASP A 73 8.93 6.46 -0.82
N GLU A 74 8.54 7.51 -1.56
CA GLU A 74 7.91 7.36 -2.88
C GLU A 74 8.86 6.73 -3.90
N LYS A 75 10.12 7.19 -3.95
CA LYS A 75 11.12 6.62 -4.86
C LYS A 75 11.36 5.12 -4.60
N ARG A 76 11.48 4.74 -3.32
CA ARG A 76 11.63 3.32 -2.91
C ARG A 76 10.42 2.50 -3.32
N LEU A 77 9.22 3.03 -3.09
CA LEU A 77 7.99 2.37 -3.50
C LEU A 77 7.93 2.15 -5.01
N ARG A 78 8.23 3.17 -5.82
CA ARG A 78 8.29 3.04 -7.29
C ARG A 78 9.31 1.98 -7.74
N ALA A 79 10.47 1.90 -7.08
CA ALA A 79 11.47 0.87 -7.37
C ALA A 79 10.93 -0.53 -7.07
N SER A 80 10.33 -0.74 -5.90
CA SER A 80 9.72 -2.04 -5.54
C SER A 80 8.57 -2.45 -6.48
N ILE A 81 7.78 -1.49 -6.98
CA ILE A 81 6.73 -1.78 -7.97
C ILE A 81 7.34 -2.22 -9.29
N ARG A 82 8.39 -1.55 -9.78
CA ARG A 82 9.08 -1.96 -11.03
C ARG A 82 9.76 -3.32 -10.92
N GLU A 83 10.32 -3.63 -9.75
CA GLU A 83 10.95 -4.95 -9.50
C GLU A 83 9.91 -6.08 -9.52
N ARG A 84 8.71 -5.85 -8.98
CA ARG A 84 7.64 -6.85 -8.88
C ARG A 84 6.76 -6.92 -10.14
N PHE A 85 6.50 -5.78 -10.73
CA PHE A 85 5.60 -5.58 -11.87
C PHE A 85 6.35 -4.78 -12.93
N PRO A 86 7.28 -5.42 -13.68
CA PRO A 86 8.05 -4.73 -14.70
C PRO A 86 7.18 -4.16 -15.82
N GLU A 87 6.02 -4.76 -16.07
CA GLU A 87 5.02 -4.31 -17.05
C GLU A 87 4.16 -3.14 -16.57
N ALA A 88 4.24 -2.76 -15.29
CA ALA A 88 3.45 -1.66 -14.76
C ALA A 88 3.93 -0.31 -15.32
N GLU A 89 3.10 0.34 -16.14
CA GLU A 89 3.30 1.73 -16.52
C GLU A 89 3.05 2.66 -15.32
N LEU A 90 4.12 2.94 -14.57
CA LEU A 90 4.09 3.95 -13.51
C LEU A 90 4.05 5.36 -14.13
N ARG A 91 2.84 5.89 -14.35
CA ARG A 91 2.61 7.26 -14.82
C ARG A 91 2.74 8.30 -13.68
#